data_AF-A0A5D0QU75-F1
#
_entry.id   AF-A0A5D0QU75-F1
#
_cell.length_a   1.000
_cell.length_b   1.000
_cell.length_c   1.000
_cell.angle_alpha   90.00
_cell.angle_beta   90.00
_cell.angle_gamma   90.00
#
_symmetry.space_group_name_H-M   'P 1'
#
loop_
_entity.id
_entity.type
_entity.pdbx_description
1 polymer ?
#
loop_
_entity_poly.entity_id
_entity_poly.type
_entity_poly.pdbx_seq_one_letter_code
_entity_poly.pdbx_strand_id
1 'polypeptide(L)'
;MIMNVFESIGEKTGRAADIGENFLEKSHQYFKLKVFQQLAYSLSMVAKLLAVGTLMVLGLIFGAVAGAIHLGQLLENLALGYLSVAGIFFIIGLIVYMARKSISAYVIMKIGSKFYLEDDIDY
;
A
#
# COMPACT_ATOMS: atom_id res chain seq x y z
N MET A 1 13.87 -59.22 -12.20
CA MET A 1 13.37 -57.97 -12.80
C MET A 1 12.50 -57.17 -11.83
N ILE A 2 11.51 -57.78 -11.15
CA ILE A 2 10.65 -57.12 -10.16
C ILE A 2 11.43 -56.56 -8.95
N MET A 3 12.48 -57.25 -8.50
CA MET A 3 13.32 -56.83 -7.36
C MET A 3 14.05 -55.49 -7.60
N ASN A 4 14.50 -55.25 -8.83
CA ASN A 4 15.21 -54.02 -9.21
C ASN A 4 14.26 -52.80 -9.30
N VAL A 5 12.98 -53.03 -9.58
CA VAL A 5 11.94 -51.98 -9.63
C VAL A 5 11.57 -51.55 -8.22
N PHE A 6 11.39 -52.49 -7.28
CA PHE A 6 11.11 -52.18 -5.87
C PHE A 6 12.23 -51.37 -5.21
N GLU A 7 13.48 -51.70 -5.52
CA GLU A 7 14.67 -51.05 -4.95
C GLU A 7 14.84 -49.62 -5.49
N SER A 8 14.61 -49.41 -6.80
CA SER A 8 14.61 -48.07 -7.39
C SER A 8 13.43 -47.18 -6.96
N ILE A 9 12.30 -47.75 -6.53
CA ILE A 9 11.20 -47.00 -5.90
C ILE A 9 11.57 -46.64 -4.46
N GLY A 10 12.06 -47.60 -3.66
CA GLY A 10 12.49 -47.35 -2.28
C GLY A 10 13.58 -46.29 -2.16
N GLU A 11 14.57 -46.32 -3.04
CA GLU A 11 15.65 -45.31 -3.10
C GLU A 11 15.13 -43.93 -3.53
N LYS A 12 14.24 -43.86 -4.53
CA LYS A 12 13.61 -42.60 -4.96
C LYS A 12 12.69 -42.02 -3.89
N THR A 13 12.02 -42.85 -3.10
CA THR A 13 11.17 -42.42 -1.97
C THR A 13 12.01 -41.84 -0.83
N GLY A 14 13.15 -42.46 -0.49
CA GLY A 14 14.09 -41.90 0.50
C GLY A 14 14.65 -40.55 0.06
N ARG A 15 15.06 -40.43 -1.21
CA ARG A 15 15.50 -39.15 -1.79
C ARG A 15 14.39 -38.11 -1.86
N ALA A 16 13.15 -38.51 -2.13
CA ALA A 16 12.00 -37.60 -2.14
C ALA A 16 11.66 -37.08 -0.74
N ALA A 17 11.82 -37.92 0.29
CA ALA A 17 11.69 -37.51 1.69
C ALA A 17 12.80 -36.52 2.09
N ASP A 18 14.06 -36.81 1.76
CA ASP A 18 15.20 -35.92 2.04
C ASP A 18 15.10 -34.57 1.29
N ILE A 19 14.61 -34.59 0.05
CA ILE A 19 14.35 -33.37 -0.73
C ILE A 19 13.20 -32.59 -0.11
N GLY A 20 12.13 -33.27 0.33
CA GLY A 20 10.99 -32.65 1.01
C GLY A 20 11.37 -32.01 2.35
N GLU A 21 12.23 -32.66 3.13
CA GLU A 21 12.72 -32.17 4.41
C GLU A 21 13.64 -30.95 4.25
N ASN A 22 14.57 -31.00 3.29
CA ASN A 22 15.34 -29.82 2.89
C ASN A 22 14.46 -28.70 2.31
N PHE A 23 13.39 -29.04 1.58
CA PHE A 23 12.45 -28.04 1.05
C PHE A 23 11.68 -27.35 2.18
N LEU A 24 11.28 -28.09 3.22
CA LEU A 24 10.59 -27.55 4.39
C LEU A 24 11.50 -26.63 5.21
N GLU A 25 12.76 -27.03 5.43
CA GLU A 25 13.74 -26.17 6.10
C GLU A 25 14.02 -24.89 5.32
N LYS A 26 14.21 -24.98 3.99
CA LYS A 26 14.40 -23.80 3.15
C LYS A 26 13.14 -22.95 3.01
N SER A 27 11.96 -23.57 3.00
CA SER A 27 10.67 -22.86 2.96
C SER A 27 10.42 -22.06 4.24
N HIS A 28 10.88 -22.55 5.41
CA HIS A 28 10.78 -21.82 6.66
C HIS A 28 11.64 -20.54 6.67
N GLN A 29 12.91 -20.65 6.22
CA GLN A 29 13.79 -19.48 6.04
C GLN A 29 13.23 -18.49 5.01
N TYR A 30 12.70 -19.01 3.90
CA TYR A 30 12.11 -18.19 2.84
C TYR A 30 10.84 -17.48 3.31
N PHE A 31 9.97 -18.16 4.06
CA PHE A 31 8.77 -17.56 4.65
C PHE A 31 9.12 -16.44 5.62
N LYS A 32 10.10 -16.68 6.50
CA LYS A 32 10.61 -15.66 7.42
C LYS A 32 11.12 -14.43 6.67
N LEU A 33 11.88 -14.63 5.58
CA LEU A 33 12.40 -13.53 4.77
C LEU A 33 11.28 -12.80 4.01
N LYS A 34 10.29 -13.53 3.49
CA LYS A 34 9.14 -12.96 2.76
C LYS A 34 8.25 -12.11 3.66
N VAL A 35 8.02 -12.56 4.90
CA VAL A 35 7.31 -11.76 5.93
C VAL A 35 8.12 -10.51 6.28
N PHE A 36 9.43 -10.64 6.49
CA PHE A 36 10.29 -9.49 6.75
C PHE A 36 10.28 -8.49 5.59
N GLN A 37 10.36 -8.97 4.35
CA GLN A 37 10.29 -8.15 3.15
C GLN A 37 8.94 -7.41 3.05
N GLN A 38 7.82 -8.09 3.30
CA GLN A 38 6.50 -7.47 3.28
C GLN A 38 6.39 -6.37 4.34
N LEU A 39 6.84 -6.64 5.57
CA LEU A 39 6.85 -5.66 6.65
C LEU A 39 7.76 -4.46 6.32
N ALA A 40 8.96 -4.72 5.84
CA ALA A 40 9.91 -3.69 5.43
C ALA A 40 9.37 -2.83 4.29
N TYR A 41 8.68 -3.44 3.32
CA TYR A 41 8.05 -2.72 2.21
C TYR A 41 6.90 -1.83 2.70
N SER A 42 5.99 -2.35 3.54
CA SER A 42 4.92 -1.58 4.15
C SER A 42 5.48 -0.42 4.97
N LEU A 43 6.49 -0.67 5.81
CA LEU A 43 7.12 0.36 6.63
C LEU A 43 7.83 1.42 5.77
N SER A 44 8.51 0.99 4.71
CA SER A 44 9.18 1.91 3.77
C SER A 44 8.17 2.78 3.01
N MET A 45 7.01 2.23 2.64
CA MET A 45 5.95 3.00 2.00
C MET A 45 5.38 4.06 2.94
N VAL A 46 5.10 3.69 4.20
CA VAL A 46 4.64 4.63 5.23
C VAL A 46 5.69 5.69 5.52
N ALA A 47 6.96 5.32 5.65
CA ALA A 47 8.07 6.25 5.89
C ALA A 47 8.22 7.27 4.75
N LYS A 48 8.14 6.82 3.48
CA LYS A 48 8.16 7.72 2.31
C LYS A 48 6.95 8.66 2.29
N LEU A 49 5.76 8.14 2.56
CA LEU A 49 4.54 8.93 2.65
C LEU A 49 4.62 9.98 3.76
N LEU A 50 5.17 9.64 4.93
CA LEU A 50 5.37 10.58 6.02
C LEU A 50 6.41 11.63 5.67
N ALA A 51 7.56 11.25 5.11
CA ALA A 51 8.61 12.19 4.75
C ALA A 51 8.14 13.25 3.74
N VAL A 52 7.46 12.82 2.67
CA VAL A 52 6.94 13.75 1.65
C VAL A 52 5.67 14.44 2.13
N GLY A 53 4.76 13.69 2.74
CA GLY A 53 3.46 14.19 3.19
C GLY A 53 3.57 15.27 4.25
N THR A 54 4.49 15.13 5.21
CA THR A 54 4.70 16.15 6.24
C THR A 54 5.20 17.46 5.65
N LEU A 55 6.20 17.42 4.76
CA LEU A 55 6.69 18.61 4.06
C LEU A 55 5.59 19.28 3.22
N MET A 56 4.79 18.48 2.52
CA MET A 56 3.69 18.99 1.70
C MET A 56 2.59 19.65 2.55
N VAL A 57 2.22 19.03 3.68
CA VAL A 57 1.24 19.58 4.64
C VAL A 57 1.77 20.88 5.27
N LEU A 58 3.05 20.93 5.66
CA LEU A 58 3.68 22.15 6.15
C LEU A 58 3.62 23.28 5.12
N GLY A 59 3.97 22.99 3.87
CA GLY A 59 3.87 23.96 2.77
C GLY A 59 2.44 24.46 2.56
N LEU A 60 1.45 23.58 2.62
CA LEU A 60 0.04 23.95 2.53
C LEU A 60 -0.42 24.84 3.70
N ILE A 61 0.02 24.55 4.93
CA ILE A 61 -0.31 25.37 6.10
C ILE A 61 0.29 26.78 5.94
N PHE A 62 1.58 26.88 5.62
CA PHE A 62 2.21 28.18 5.43
C PHE A 62 1.59 28.95 4.25
N GLY A 63 1.30 28.28 3.14
CA GLY A 63 0.60 28.87 2.00
C GLY A 63 -0.80 29.36 2.35
N ALA A 64 -1.57 28.59 3.12
CA ALA A 64 -2.90 28.97 3.60
C ALA A 64 -2.85 30.19 4.52
N VAL A 65 -1.90 30.24 5.46
CA VAL A 65 -1.71 31.40 6.35
C VAL A 65 -1.30 32.63 5.56
N ALA A 66 -0.33 32.51 4.65
CA ALA A 66 0.10 33.62 3.80
C ALA A 66 -1.04 34.14 2.92
N GLY A 67 -1.81 33.23 2.30
CA GLY A 67 -2.98 33.57 1.50
C GLY A 67 -4.07 34.26 2.33
N ALA A 68 -4.35 33.78 3.54
CA ALA A 68 -5.32 34.39 4.44
C ALA A 68 -4.90 35.80 4.87
N ILE A 69 -3.62 36.02 5.15
CA ILE A 69 -3.09 37.35 5.48
C ILE A 69 -3.22 38.28 4.28
N HIS A 70 -2.84 37.82 3.08
CA HIS A 70 -2.93 38.62 1.86
C HIS A 70 -4.38 39.02 1.53
N LEU A 71 -5.30 38.05 1.56
CA LEU A 71 -6.73 38.31 1.39
C LEU A 71 -7.26 39.23 2.49
N GLY A 72 -6.84 39.01 3.74
CA GLY A 72 -7.23 39.85 4.86
C GLY A 72 -6.79 41.30 4.72
N GLN A 73 -5.59 41.54 4.19
CA GLN A 73 -5.11 42.89 3.87
C GLN A 73 -5.92 43.52 2.73
N LEU A 74 -6.26 42.74 1.69
CA LEU A 74 -7.06 43.22 0.56
C LEU A 74 -8.49 43.60 0.97
N LEU A 75 -9.05 42.88 1.95
CA LEU A 75 -10.36 43.14 2.53
C LEU A 75 -10.33 44.12 3.72
N GLU A 76 -9.16 44.71 4.01
CA GLU A 76 -8.90 45.56 5.19
C GLU A 76 -9.30 44.92 6.54
N ASN A 77 -9.47 43.60 6.56
CA ASN A 77 -9.89 42.83 7.72
C ASN A 77 -9.34 41.40 7.67
N LEU A 78 -8.42 41.09 8.59
CA LEU A 78 -7.81 39.77 8.72
C LEU A 78 -8.82 38.65 9.03
N ALA A 79 -9.88 38.94 9.80
CA ALA A 79 -10.89 37.95 10.13
C ALA A 79 -11.62 37.45 8.88
N LEU A 80 -11.91 38.36 7.94
CA LEU A 80 -12.51 37.99 6.65
C LEU A 80 -11.54 37.18 5.79
N GLY A 81 -10.25 37.52 5.80
CA GLY A 81 -9.20 36.75 5.11
C GLY A 81 -9.13 35.29 5.56
N TYR A 82 -9.10 35.05 6.89
CA TYR A 82 -9.14 33.69 7.43
C TYR A 82 -10.46 32.97 7.15
N LEU A 83 -11.59 33.68 7.22
CA LEU A 83 -12.92 33.12 6.92
C LEU A 83 -13.02 32.66 5.46
N SER A 84 -12.50 33.44 4.52
CA SER A 84 -12.47 33.09 3.10
C SER A 84 -11.64 31.84 2.85
N VAL A 85 -10.44 31.76 3.42
CA VAL A 85 -9.60 30.56 3.28
C VAL A 85 -10.26 29.35 3.92
N ALA A 86 -10.86 29.49 5.10
CA ALA A 86 -11.62 28.42 5.73
C ALA A 86 -12.79 27.94 4.85
N GLY A 87 -13.52 28.87 4.22
CA GLY A 87 -14.59 28.54 3.28
C GLY A 87 -14.10 27.73 2.08
N ILE A 88 -12.94 28.08 1.52
CA ILE A 88 -12.32 27.31 0.42
C ILE A 88 -11.99 25.88 0.89
N PHE A 89 -11.38 25.71 2.06
CA PHE A 89 -11.08 24.38 2.60
C PHE A 89 -12.35 23.56 2.87
N PHE A 90 -13.44 24.19 3.33
CA PHE A 90 -14.73 23.53 3.49
C PHE A 90 -15.31 23.04 2.16
N ILE A 91 -15.25 23.86 1.11
CA ILE A 91 -15.72 23.48 -0.24
C ILE A 91 -14.90 22.31 -0.78
N ILE A 92 -13.56 22.39 -0.67
CA ILE A 92 -12.67 21.29 -1.07
C ILE A 92 -13.02 20.02 -0.28
N GLY A 93 -13.21 20.13 1.03
CA GLY A 93 -13.63 19.01 1.89
C GLY A 93 -14.95 18.38 1.45
N LEU A 94 -15.93 19.20 1.07
CA LEU A 94 -17.22 18.74 0.54
C LEU A 94 -17.06 17.98 -0.78
N ILE A 95 -16.26 18.50 -1.71
CA ILE A 95 -15.96 17.85 -3.00
C ILE A 95 -15.31 16.49 -2.76
N VAL A 96 -14.32 16.43 -1.87
CA VAL A 96 -13.65 15.16 -1.49
C VAL A 96 -14.63 14.18 -0.85
N TYR A 97 -15.52 14.67 0.01
CA TYR A 97 -16.56 13.85 0.64
C TYR A 97 -17.52 13.24 -0.40
N MET A 98 -17.95 14.01 -1.41
CA MET A 98 -18.76 13.49 -2.51
C MET A 98 -17.98 12.48 -3.37
N ALA A 99 -16.70 12.74 -3.64
CA ALA A 99 -15.83 11.86 -4.40
C ALA A 99 -15.49 10.54 -3.65
N ARG A 100 -15.71 10.48 -2.33
CA ARG A 100 -15.45 9.29 -1.49
C ARG A 100 -16.02 8.00 -2.09
N LYS A 101 -17.24 8.04 -2.63
CA LYS A 101 -17.89 6.86 -3.21
C LYS A 101 -17.17 6.36 -4.46
N SER A 102 -16.70 7.27 -5.30
CA SER A 102 -15.93 6.95 -6.51
C SER A 102 -14.53 6.43 -6.18
N ILE A 103 -13.88 6.99 -5.15
CA ILE A 103 -12.57 6.52 -4.67
C ILE A 103 -12.66 5.09 -4.15
N SER A 104 -13.69 4.77 -3.35
CA SER A 104 -13.92 3.41 -2.87
C SER A 104 -14.11 2.43 -4.03
N ALA A 105 -14.92 2.78 -5.03
CA ALA A 105 -15.16 1.93 -6.19
C ALA A 105 -13.88 1.71 -7.01
N TYR A 106 -13.09 2.77 -7.22
CA TYR A 106 -11.83 2.68 -7.97
C TYR A 106 -10.78 1.83 -7.23
N VAL A 107 -10.65 1.99 -5.91
CA VAL A 107 -9.74 1.19 -5.10
C VAL A 107 -10.13 -0.29 -5.11
N ILE A 108 -11.43 -0.59 -4.96
CA ILE A 108 -11.93 -1.97 -5.02
C ILE A 108 -11.69 -2.57 -6.40
N MET A 109 -11.95 -1.85 -7.49
CA MET A 109 -11.74 -2.36 -8.85
C MET A 109 -10.26 -2.63 -9.14
N LYS A 110 -9.36 -1.78 -8.64
CA LYS A 110 -7.90 -1.91 -8.86
C LYS A 110 -7.24 -3.00 -8.02
N ILE A 111 -7.75 -3.24 -6.80
CA ILE A 111 -7.32 -4.36 -5.95
C ILE A 111 -7.96 -5.66 -6.45
N GLY A 112 -9.26 -5.62 -6.76
CA GLY A 112 -10.03 -6.75 -7.27
C GLY A 112 -9.46 -7.26 -8.59
N SER A 113 -9.18 -6.40 -9.57
CA SER A 113 -8.59 -6.87 -10.83
C SER A 113 -7.22 -7.51 -10.63
N LYS A 114 -6.40 -7.04 -9.69
CA LYS A 114 -5.11 -7.68 -9.37
C LYS A 114 -5.26 -9.03 -8.68
N PHE A 115 -6.30 -9.22 -7.88
CA PHE A 115 -6.56 -10.48 -7.18
C PHE A 115 -7.23 -11.52 -8.10
N TYR A 116 -8.19 -11.10 -8.92
CA TYR A 116 -8.95 -12.01 -9.79
C TYR A 116 -8.21 -12.38 -11.08
N LEU A 117 -7.28 -11.55 -11.58
CA LEU A 117 -6.46 -11.91 -12.75
C LEU A 117 -5.32 -12.90 -12.45
N GLU A 118 -5.08 -13.23 -11.17
CA GLU A 118 -4.10 -14.23 -10.76
C GLU A 118 -4.71 -15.63 -10.59
N ASP A 119 -6.05 -15.73 -10.53
CA ASP A 119 -6.80 -17.01 -10.50
C ASP A 119 -7.20 -17.52 -11.91
N ASP A 120 -7.05 -16.72 -12.97
CA ASP A 120 -7.44 -17.04 -14.36
C ASP A 120 -6.23 -17.33 -15.29
N ILE A 121 -5.12 -17.85 -14.74
CA ILE A 121 -4.05 -18.48 -15.54
C ILE A 121 -3.76 -19.89 -15.01
N ASP A 122 -4.70 -20.81 -15.23
CA ASP A 122 -4.37 -22.20 -15.53
C ASP A 122 -5.61 -22.92 -16.08
N TYR A 123 -5.69 -23.05 -17.40
CA TYR A 123 -6.05 -24.27 -18.16
C TYR A 123 -5.60 -24.13 -19.62
#